data_AF-A0AAV4FFL5-F1
#
_entry.id   AF-A0AAV4FFL5-F1
#
_cell.length_a   1.000
_cell.length_b   1.000
_cell.length_c   1.000
_cell.angle_alpha   90.00
_cell.angle_beta   90.00
_cell.angle_gamma   90.00
#
_symmetry.space_group_name_H-M   'P 1'
#
loop_
_entity.id
_entity.type
_entity.pdbx_description
1 polymer ?
#
loop_
_entity_poly.entity_id
_entity_poly.type
_entity_poly.pdbx_seq_one_letter_code
_entity_poly.pdbx_strand_id
1 'polypeptide(L)'
;MELKGEELRKWVDKRVAEMREKEKEEREAQKDKEREERTAQRGLKKLEKELEKLRVTSQQLPAQKIQNAHSAVHKIKLPPFGDRVDEIDAYIFRFEVHALKYWPDDEWANYFISLLRGRALTYFGELSSEETLNYETLKSYY
;
A
#
# COMPACT_ATOMS: atom_id res chain seq x y z
N MET A 1 -24.47 -9.58 -75.82
CA MET A 1 -23.15 -10.17 -76.14
C MET A 1 -23.03 -11.45 -75.35
N GLU A 2 -23.11 -12.61 -76.01
CA GLU A 2 -22.94 -13.91 -75.39
C GLU A 2 -21.44 -14.24 -75.32
N LEU A 3 -20.90 -14.38 -74.11
CA LEU A 3 -19.51 -14.81 -73.89
C LEU A 3 -19.38 -16.27 -74.35
N LYS A 4 -18.62 -16.54 -75.42
CA LYS A 4 -18.39 -17.89 -75.93
C LYS A 4 -17.20 -18.55 -75.25
N GLY A 5 -17.38 -19.83 -74.88
CA GLY A 5 -16.36 -20.83 -74.55
C GLY A 5 -15.17 -20.37 -73.71
N GLU A 6 -14.15 -19.85 -74.37
CA GLU A 6 -12.87 -19.44 -73.78
C GLU A 6 -12.98 -18.18 -72.91
N GLU A 7 -13.77 -17.19 -73.35
CA GLU A 7 -13.98 -15.97 -72.56
C GLU A 7 -14.86 -16.22 -71.34
N LEU A 8 -15.83 -17.13 -71.48
CA LEU A 8 -16.67 -17.56 -70.36
C LEU A 8 -15.83 -18.29 -69.30
N ARG A 9 -14.91 -19.17 -69.71
CA ARG A 9 -13.96 -19.83 -68.80
C ARG A 9 -13.07 -18.84 -68.06
N LYS A 10 -12.45 -17.90 -68.78
CA LYS A 10 -11.62 -16.85 -68.16
C LYS A 10 -12.40 -15.99 -67.17
N TRP A 11 -13.66 -15.68 -67.47
CA TRP A 11 -14.54 -14.94 -66.57
C TRP A 11 -14.88 -15.73 -65.31
N VAL A 12 -15.20 -17.02 -65.44
CA VAL A 12 -15.47 -17.91 -64.29
C VAL A 12 -14.21 -18.06 -63.42
N ASP A 13 -13.05 -18.32 -64.02
CA ASP A 13 -11.79 -18.49 -63.29
C ASP A 13 -11.40 -17.21 -62.54
N LYS A 14 -11.55 -16.05 -63.19
CA LYS A 14 -11.35 -14.74 -62.55
C LYS A 14 -12.31 -14.55 -61.37
N ARG A 15 -13.58 -14.92 -61.53
CA ARG A 15 -14.59 -14.77 -60.47
C ARG A 15 -14.33 -15.70 -59.28
N VAL A 16 -13.88 -16.92 -59.53
CA VAL A 16 -13.48 -17.87 -58.48
C VAL A 16 -12.23 -17.39 -57.76
N ALA A 17 -11.25 -16.82 -58.47
CA ALA A 17 -10.06 -16.23 -57.86
C ALA A 17 -10.41 -15.02 -56.97
N GLU A 18 -11.27 -14.11 -57.45
CA GLU A 18 -11.75 -12.97 -56.66
C GLU A 18 -12.49 -13.40 -55.38
N MET A 19 -13.31 -14.45 -55.45
CA MET A 19 -14.02 -14.99 -54.29
C MET A 19 -13.05 -15.62 -53.27
N ARG A 20 -12.02 -16.33 -53.74
CA ARG A 20 -11.00 -16.93 -52.87
C ARG A 20 -10.14 -15.86 -52.19
N GLU A 21 -9.78 -14.79 -52.90
CA GLU A 21 -9.04 -13.67 -52.31
C GLU A 21 -9.88 -12.95 -51.25
N LYS A 22 -11.16 -12.70 -51.51
CA LYS A 22 -12.08 -12.11 -50.51
C LYS A 22 -12.24 -12.99 -49.28
N GLU A 23 -12.41 -14.30 -49.45
CA GLU A 23 -12.53 -15.23 -48.32
C GLU A 23 -11.25 -15.26 -47.47
N LYS A 24 -10.08 -15.13 -48.12
CA LYS A 24 -8.78 -15.06 -47.45
C LYS A 24 -8.62 -13.74 -46.69
N GLU A 25 -8.98 -12.63 -47.31
CA GLU A 25 -8.94 -11.29 -46.71
C GLU A 25 -9.89 -11.17 -45.51
N GLU A 26 -11.12 -11.70 -45.62
CA GLU A 26 -12.07 -11.77 -44.50
C GLU A 26 -11.53 -12.64 -43.34
N ARG A 27 -10.87 -13.75 -43.66
CA ARG A 27 -10.28 -14.64 -42.65
C ARG A 27 -9.08 -14.02 -41.95
N GLU A 28 -8.27 -13.24 -42.67
CA GLU A 28 -7.15 -12.49 -42.10
C GLU A 28 -7.66 -11.34 -41.23
N ALA A 29 -8.65 -10.57 -41.71
CA ALA A 29 -9.29 -9.50 -40.94
C ALA A 29 -9.95 -10.04 -39.65
N GLN A 30 -10.57 -11.21 -39.70
CA GLN A 30 -11.17 -11.85 -38.52
C GLN A 30 -10.11 -12.24 -37.49
N LYS A 31 -8.97 -12.79 -37.94
CA LYS A 31 -7.86 -13.16 -37.05
C LYS A 31 -7.20 -11.94 -36.41
N ASP A 32 -7.10 -10.84 -37.14
CA ASP A 32 -6.51 -9.60 -36.61
C ASP A 32 -7.43 -8.96 -35.56
N LYS A 33 -8.75 -8.93 -35.81
CA LYS A 33 -9.73 -8.50 -34.80
C LYS A 33 -9.69 -9.38 -33.54
N GLU A 34 -9.64 -10.70 -33.69
CA GLU A 34 -9.54 -11.61 -32.54
C GLU A 34 -8.25 -11.40 -31.73
N ARG A 35 -7.14 -11.12 -32.43
CA ARG A 35 -5.87 -10.79 -31.76
C ARG A 35 -5.95 -9.47 -31.00
N GLU A 36 -6.54 -8.44 -31.60
CA GLU A 36 -6.72 -7.13 -30.99
C GLU A 36 -7.67 -7.17 -29.78
N GLU A 37 -8.78 -7.89 -29.88
CA GLU A 37 -9.67 -8.13 -28.75
C GLU A 37 -8.97 -8.88 -27.62
N ARG A 38 -8.15 -9.87 -27.96
CA ARG A 38 -7.39 -10.64 -26.96
C ARG A 38 -6.32 -9.79 -26.27
N THR A 39 -5.66 -8.88 -26.98
CA THR A 39 -4.70 -7.95 -26.36
C THR A 39 -5.41 -6.91 -25.51
N ALA A 40 -6.54 -6.36 -25.98
CA ALA A 40 -7.37 -5.43 -25.23
C ALA A 40 -7.90 -6.05 -23.93
N GLN A 41 -8.44 -7.28 -23.98
CA GLN A 41 -8.88 -8.00 -22.79
C GLN A 41 -7.74 -8.25 -21.79
N ARG A 42 -6.54 -8.58 -22.27
CA ARG A 42 -5.36 -8.74 -21.41
C ARG A 42 -4.94 -7.41 -20.76
N GLY A 43 -5.06 -6.30 -21.48
CA GLY A 43 -4.82 -4.96 -20.96
C GLY A 43 -5.79 -4.58 -19.85
N LEU A 44 -7.10 -4.76 -20.09
CA LEU A 44 -8.15 -4.50 -19.11
C LEU A 44 -7.98 -5.34 -17.84
N LYS A 45 -7.70 -6.64 -17.99
CA LYS A 45 -7.47 -7.53 -16.84
C LYS A 45 -6.22 -7.16 -16.03
N LYS A 46 -5.21 -6.56 -16.66
CA LYS A 46 -4.03 -6.04 -15.94
C LYS A 46 -4.37 -4.79 -15.15
N LEU A 47 -5.07 -3.83 -15.77
CA LEU A 47 -5.53 -2.59 -15.12
C LEU A 47 -6.44 -2.89 -13.92
N GLU A 48 -7.39 -3.82 -14.09
CA GLU A 48 -8.29 -4.25 -13.01
C GLU A 48 -7.50 -4.84 -11.83
N LYS A 49 -6.54 -5.72 -12.10
CA LYS A 49 -5.66 -6.28 -11.05
C LYS A 49 -4.81 -5.21 -10.37
N GLU A 50 -4.38 -4.19 -11.09
CA GLU A 50 -3.59 -3.10 -10.54
C GLU A 50 -4.43 -2.19 -9.65
N LEU A 51 -5.66 -1.85 -10.06
CA LEU A 51 -6.64 -1.14 -9.24
C LEU A 51 -6.99 -1.92 -7.97
N GLU A 52 -7.20 -3.23 -8.08
CA GLU A 52 -7.50 -4.06 -6.91
C GLU A 52 -6.31 -4.10 -5.93
N LYS A 53 -5.09 -4.24 -6.44
CA LYS A 53 -3.88 -4.15 -5.60
C LYS A 53 -3.77 -2.80 -4.91
N LEU A 54 -4.00 -1.70 -5.62
CA LEU A 54 -4.00 -0.35 -5.03
C LEU A 54 -5.08 -0.18 -3.97
N ARG A 55 -6.29 -0.74 -4.19
CA ARG A 55 -7.39 -0.71 -3.23
C ARG A 55 -7.06 -1.49 -1.96
N VAL A 56 -6.56 -2.71 -2.10
CA VAL A 56 -6.13 -3.54 -0.96
C VAL A 56 -5.00 -2.87 -0.20
N THR A 57 -4.02 -2.30 -0.91
CA THR A 57 -2.90 -1.58 -0.30
C THR A 57 -3.39 -0.32 0.44
N SER A 58 -4.29 0.46 -0.17
CA SER A 58 -4.89 1.65 0.45
C SER A 58 -5.69 1.32 1.71
N GLN A 59 -6.41 0.20 1.73
CA GLN A 59 -7.14 -0.28 2.90
C GLN A 59 -6.23 -0.87 3.99
N GLN A 60 -5.04 -1.34 3.65
CA GLN A 60 -4.05 -1.86 4.62
C GLN A 60 -3.16 -0.76 5.23
N LEU A 61 -2.96 0.38 4.54
CA LEU A 61 -2.13 1.49 5.01
C LEU A 61 -2.51 2.07 6.40
N PRO A 62 -3.79 2.19 6.83
CA PRO A 62 -4.09 2.69 8.17
C PRO A 62 -3.74 1.68 9.28
N ALA A 63 -3.83 0.38 9.03
CA ALA A 63 -3.53 -0.64 10.04
C ALA A 63 -2.03 -0.96 10.14
N GLN A 64 -1.31 -0.95 9.01
CA GLN A 64 0.09 -1.35 8.96
C GLN A 64 1.06 -0.23 9.34
N LYS A 65 0.69 1.05 9.18
CA LYS A 65 1.50 2.17 9.69
C LYS A 65 1.56 2.19 11.22
N ILE A 66 0.47 1.86 11.91
CA ILE A 66 0.44 1.78 13.37
C ILE A 66 1.32 0.61 13.85
N GLN A 67 1.27 -0.55 13.18
CA GLN A 67 2.04 -1.72 13.60
C GLN A 67 3.55 -1.66 13.24
N ASN A 68 3.90 -0.99 12.13
CA ASN A 68 5.30 -0.85 11.70
C ASN A 68 6.03 0.34 12.34
N ALA A 69 5.33 1.40 12.76
CA ALA A 69 5.92 2.45 13.58
C ALA A 69 6.43 1.89 14.92
N HIS A 70 5.68 0.99 15.55
CA HIS A 70 6.11 0.31 16.78
C HIS A 70 7.25 -0.72 16.59
N SER A 71 7.54 -1.14 15.36
CA SER A 71 8.53 -2.22 15.11
C SER A 71 9.88 -1.70 14.58
N ALA A 72 9.93 -0.48 14.04
CA ALA A 72 11.15 0.11 13.47
C ALA A 72 11.82 1.15 14.37
N VAL A 73 11.13 1.70 15.38
CA VAL A 73 11.77 2.52 16.40
C VAL A 73 12.70 1.63 17.21
N HIS A 74 13.97 1.99 17.15
CA HIS A 74 15.05 1.13 17.56
C HIS A 74 14.93 0.73 19.02
N LYS A 75 14.99 -0.59 19.21
CA LYS A 75 15.35 -1.35 20.41
C LYS A 75 16.47 -0.68 21.22
N ILE A 76 16.17 0.39 21.94
CA ILE A 76 17.01 0.83 23.04
C ILE A 76 16.23 0.62 24.31
N LYS A 77 16.76 -0.28 25.14
CA LYS A 77 16.18 -0.65 26.41
C LYS A 77 16.60 0.40 27.44
N LEU A 78 15.95 1.55 27.44
CA LEU A 78 15.99 2.40 28.63
C LEU A 78 15.37 1.57 29.77
N PRO A 79 16.04 1.41 30.93
CA PRO A 79 15.46 0.66 32.03
C PRO A 79 14.14 1.31 32.47
N PRO A 80 13.11 0.52 32.78
CA PRO A 80 11.87 1.02 33.36
C PRO A 80 12.17 1.81 34.65
N PHE A 81 11.38 2.84 34.92
CA PHE A 81 11.45 3.58 36.17
C PHE A 81 11.13 2.66 37.35
N GLY A 82 11.99 2.69 38.37
CA GLY A 82 11.74 2.02 39.64
C GLY A 82 11.59 3.00 40.78
N ASP A 83 10.36 3.21 41.28
CA ASP A 83 10.01 4.07 42.43
C ASP A 83 10.89 3.88 43.70
N ARG A 84 11.60 2.75 43.81
CA ARG A 84 12.43 2.41 44.99
C ARG A 84 13.90 2.77 44.82
N VAL A 85 14.37 2.95 43.59
CA VAL A 85 15.79 3.03 43.24
C VAL A 85 16.13 4.23 42.37
N ASP A 86 15.18 4.73 41.60
CA ASP A 86 15.34 5.91 40.76
C ASP A 86 14.66 7.12 41.42
N GLU A 87 15.34 8.25 41.41
CA GLU A 87 14.74 9.57 41.64
C GLU A 87 14.07 10.03 40.33
N ILE A 88 12.83 10.53 40.41
CA ILE A 88 12.02 10.81 39.22
C ILE A 88 12.65 11.90 38.34
N ASP A 89 13.21 12.96 38.92
CA ASP A 89 13.87 14.05 38.17
C ASP A 89 15.11 13.55 37.41
N ALA A 90 15.91 12.72 38.07
CA ALA A 90 17.09 12.11 37.44
C ALA A 90 16.69 11.12 36.33
N TYR A 91 15.57 10.42 36.51
CA TYR A 91 15.02 9.53 35.49
C TYR A 91 14.49 10.29 34.28
N ILE A 92 13.74 11.38 34.49
CA ILE A 92 13.23 12.27 33.45
C ILE A 92 14.39 12.85 32.64
N PHE A 93 15.42 13.37 33.30
CA PHE A 93 16.61 13.87 32.60
C PHE A 93 17.27 12.78 31.73
N ARG A 94 17.44 11.58 32.26
CA ARG A 94 17.98 10.43 31.51
C ARG A 94 17.09 10.06 30.32
N PHE A 95 15.78 10.12 30.50
CA PHE A 95 14.80 9.89 29.44
C PHE A 95 14.93 10.95 28.34
N GLU A 96 14.97 12.24 28.67
CA GLU A 96 15.04 13.35 27.68
C GLU A 96 16.31 13.30 26.85
N VAL A 97 17.47 13.09 27.49
CA VAL A 97 18.76 12.91 26.79
C VAL A 97 18.69 11.76 25.80
N HIS A 98 17.94 10.71 26.15
CA HIS A 98 17.76 9.54 25.31
C HIS A 98 16.73 9.81 24.19
N ALA A 99 15.60 10.42 24.51
CA ALA A 99 14.51 10.70 23.59
C ALA A 99 14.96 11.65 22.47
N LEU A 100 15.70 12.72 22.81
CA LEU A 100 16.30 13.67 21.85
C LEU A 100 17.13 13.01 20.75
N LYS A 101 17.77 11.87 21.04
CA LYS A 101 18.67 11.21 20.12
C LYS A 101 17.97 10.19 19.23
N TYR A 102 16.82 9.68 19.64
CA TYR A 102 16.28 8.44 19.08
C TYR A 102 14.79 8.48 18.74
N TRP A 103 14.01 9.40 19.32
CA TRP A 103 12.56 9.41 19.19
C TRP A 103 12.05 10.79 18.76
N PRO A 104 11.01 10.84 17.90
CA PRO A 104 10.38 12.10 17.54
C PRO A 104 9.53 12.62 18.73
N ASP A 105 9.52 13.94 18.91
CA ASP A 105 8.96 14.63 20.08
C ASP A 105 7.48 14.29 20.34
N ASP A 106 6.71 14.01 19.28
CA ASP A 106 5.30 13.63 19.33
C ASP A 106 5.05 12.22 19.88
N GLU A 107 6.09 11.39 19.97
CA GLU A 107 6.00 10.05 20.55
C GLU A 107 6.57 9.96 21.98
N TRP A 108 7.18 11.03 22.52
CA TRP A 108 7.86 10.99 23.82
C TRP A 108 6.92 10.61 24.96
N ALA A 109 5.70 11.15 24.99
CA ALA A 109 4.71 10.82 26.00
C ALA A 109 4.42 9.31 26.05
N ASN A 110 4.22 8.70 24.89
CA ASN A 110 3.92 7.26 24.76
C ASN A 110 5.10 6.40 25.24
N TYR A 111 6.33 6.76 24.87
CA TYR A 111 7.52 6.06 25.34
C TYR A 111 7.74 6.24 26.83
N PHE A 112 7.56 7.44 27.37
CA PHE A 112 7.73 7.73 28.79
C PHE A 112 6.79 6.88 29.65
N ILE A 113 5.50 6.86 29.32
CA ILE A 113 4.49 6.08 30.05
C ILE A 113 4.79 4.59 30.01
N SER A 114 5.26 4.07 28.86
CA SER A 114 5.60 2.66 28.70
C SER A 114 6.74 2.18 29.62
N LEU A 115 7.55 3.13 30.11
CA LEU A 115 8.68 2.87 30.98
C LEU A 115 8.34 3.04 32.46
N LEU A 116 7.20 3.66 32.79
CA LEU A 116 6.71 3.75 34.16
C LEU A 116 6.14 2.40 34.62
N ARG A 117 6.24 2.13 35.92
CA ARG A 117 5.71 0.91 36.55
C ARG A 117 5.09 1.24 37.90
N GLY A 118 4.25 0.35 38.40
CA GLY A 118 3.71 0.46 39.76
C GLY A 118 2.88 1.72 39.95
N ARG A 119 3.15 2.47 41.03
CA ARG A 119 2.33 3.64 41.43
C ARG A 119 2.46 4.79 40.45
N ALA A 120 3.66 5.00 39.89
CA ALA A 120 3.90 5.99 38.84
C ALA A 120 3.00 5.74 37.61
N LEU A 121 2.76 4.48 37.23
CA LEU A 121 1.85 4.15 36.13
C LEU A 121 0.38 4.30 36.52
N THR A 122 0.01 4.02 37.77
CA THR A 122 -1.38 4.17 38.26
C THR A 122 -1.84 5.63 38.19
N TYR A 123 -0.99 6.57 38.57
CA TYR A 123 -1.28 8.00 38.51
C TYR A 123 -1.63 8.48 37.08
N PHE A 124 -0.98 7.91 36.08
CA PHE A 124 -1.21 8.24 34.67
C PHE A 124 -2.50 7.64 34.13
N GLY A 125 -3.02 6.56 34.74
CA GLY A 125 -4.33 6.01 34.41
C GLY A 125 -5.51 6.88 34.86
N GLU A 126 -5.26 7.87 35.73
CA GLU A 126 -6.27 8.82 36.22
C GLU A 126 -6.34 10.10 35.35
N LEU A 127 -5.34 10.32 34.50
CA LEU A 127 -5.28 11.46 33.59
C LEU A 127 -6.18 11.25 32.37
N SER A 128 -6.67 12.34 31.78
CA SER A 128 -7.42 12.26 30.53
C SER A 128 -6.52 11.82 29.36
N SER A 129 -7.12 11.26 28.31
CA SER A 129 -6.35 10.81 27.14
C SER A 129 -5.59 11.95 26.45
N GLU A 130 -6.08 13.19 26.54
CA GLU A 130 -5.40 14.37 25.98
C GLU A 130 -4.15 14.76 26.79
N GLU A 131 -4.24 14.72 28.12
CA GLU A 131 -3.11 15.00 29.02
C GLU A 131 -2.03 13.92 28.93
N THR A 132 -2.46 12.66 28.76
CA THR A 132 -1.58 11.50 28.65
C THR A 132 -0.74 11.50 27.37
N LEU A 133 -1.17 12.23 26.34
CA LEU A 133 -0.46 12.34 25.06
C LEU A 133 0.50 13.53 24.98
N ASN A 134 0.54 14.39 26.01
CA ASN A 134 1.38 15.58 26.02
C ASN A 134 2.53 15.44 27.04
N TYR A 135 3.75 15.24 26.55
CA TYR A 135 4.93 15.06 27.40
C TYR A 135 5.18 16.23 28.36
N GLU A 136 4.95 17.47 27.94
CA GLU A 136 5.12 18.66 28.79
C GLU A 136 4.10 18.69 29.95
N THR A 137 2.87 18.24 29.69
CA THR A 137 1.86 18.07 30.74
C THR A 137 2.27 16.95 31.70
N LEU A 138 2.82 15.85 31.20
CA LEU A 138 3.25 14.74 32.05
C LEU A 138 4.42 15.12 32.96
N LYS A 139 5.34 15.94 32.45
CA LYS A 139 6.48 16.46 33.20
C LYS A 139 6.07 17.34 34.36
N SER A 140 4.99 18.11 34.25
CA SER A 140 4.56 19.03 35.32
C SER A 140 3.92 18.34 36.53
N TYR A 141 3.60 17.04 36.43
CA TYR A 141 3.06 16.24 37.52
C TYR A 141 4.13 15.66 38.47
N TYR A 142 5.41 15.90 38.18
CA TYR A 142 6.55 15.48 38.98
C TYR A 142 7.41 16.69 39.34
#